data_AF-A0A9Q0YCC8-F1
#
_entry.id   AF-A0A9Q0YCC8-F1
#
_cell.length_a   1.000
_cell.length_b   1.000
_cell.length_c   1.000
_cell.angle_alpha   90.00
_cell.angle_beta   90.00
_cell.angle_gamma   90.00
#
_symmetry.space_group_name_H-M   'P 1'
#
loop_
_entity.id
_entity.type
_entity.pdbx_description
1 polymer ?
#
loop_
_entity_poly.entity_id
_entity_poly.type
_entity_poly.pdbx_seq_one_letter_code
_entity_poly.pdbx_strand_id
1 'polypeptide(L)'
;METVDHILYPGTYLVIDNVITFFFLSGNQYREPSLRAPSFDQLEEIATKLGLRFTDKDELKEYQAFIETFCEGFNAIDRLPEPTLPVKYPRFPGHRPKPEENPLNGWYVSARVVKLNRGK
;
A
#
# COMPACT_ATOMS: atom_id res chain seq x y z
N MET A 1 -0.29 13.77 32.30
CA MET A 1 0.59 13.79 31.12
C MET A 1 0.85 12.35 30.74
N GLU A 2 -0.06 11.79 29.94
CA GLU A 2 0.19 10.60 29.12
C GLU A 2 -0.50 10.89 27.79
N THR A 3 0.32 11.16 26.78
CA THR A 3 -0.08 11.31 25.38
C THR A 3 -0.24 9.91 24.81
N VAL A 4 -1.49 9.49 24.58
CA VAL A 4 -1.81 8.29 23.81
C VAL A 4 -2.16 8.75 22.40
N ASP A 5 -1.37 8.31 21.42
CA ASP A 5 -1.51 8.68 20.02
C ASP A 5 -2.92 8.39 19.50
N HIS A 6 -3.62 9.46 19.11
CA HIS A 6 -4.91 9.40 18.43
C HIS A 6 -4.71 8.95 16.98
N ILE A 7 -4.92 7.66 16.70
CA ILE A 7 -5.41 7.21 15.40
C ILE A 7 -6.76 6.50 15.63
N LEU A 8 -7.75 7.27 16.09
CA LEU A 8 -9.14 6.83 16.19
C LEU A 8 -9.89 7.39 14.98
N TYR A 9 -10.30 6.50 14.07
CA TYR A 9 -11.32 6.81 13.08
C TYR A 9 -12.60 7.27 13.80
N PRO A 10 -13.20 8.42 13.46
CA PRO A 10 -14.47 8.82 14.05
C PRO A 10 -15.60 7.98 13.43
N GLY A 11 -15.99 6.90 14.11
CA GLY A 11 -17.26 6.21 13.84
C GLY A 11 -18.39 6.93 14.58
N THR A 12 -19.52 7.18 13.91
CA THR A 12 -20.72 7.72 14.54
C THR A 12 -21.33 6.64 15.45
N TYR A 13 -21.40 6.89 16.75
CA TYR A 13 -22.07 6.02 17.72
C TYR A 13 -23.39 6.65 18.15
N LEU A 14 -24.41 5.82 18.37
CA LEU A 14 -25.63 6.21 19.07
C LEU A 14 -25.70 5.41 20.36
N VAL A 15 -25.95 6.11 21.48
CA VAL A 15 -26.22 5.49 22.78
C VAL A 15 -27.73 5.51 22.97
N ILE A 16 -28.33 4.32 22.99
CA ILE A 16 -29.76 4.13 23.32
C ILE A 16 -29.79 3.09 24.45
N ASP A 17 -30.53 3.39 25.52
CA ASP A 17 -30.73 2.52 26.69
C ASP A 17 -29.43 1.94 27.29
N ASN A 18 -28.39 2.78 27.42
CA ASN A 18 -27.06 2.42 27.95
C ASN A 18 -26.35 1.29 27.19
N VAL A 19 -26.76 0.99 25.95
CA VAL A 19 -26.06 0.07 25.06
C VAL A 19 -25.39 0.87 23.95
N ILE A 20 -24.06 0.76 23.84
CA ILE A 20 -23.30 1.38 22.76
C ILE A 20 -23.52 0.54 21.50
N THR A 21 -24.27 1.10 20.54
CA THR A 21 -24.49 0.45 19.24
C THR A 21 -23.53 1.05 18.22
N PHE A 22 -22.60 0.21 17.74
CA PHE A 22 -21.62 0.57 16.73
C PHE A 22 -22.27 0.47 15.34
N PHE A 23 -22.56 1.59 14.71
CA PHE A 23 -22.88 1.61 13.28
C PHE A 23 -21.58 1.52 12.50
N PHE A 24 -21.23 0.32 12.04
CA PHE A 24 -20.23 0.15 11.00
C PHE A 24 -20.84 0.64 9.70
N LEU A 25 -20.76 1.96 9.44
CA LEU A 25 -20.77 2.45 8.07
C LEU A 25 -19.59 1.72 7.41
N SER A 26 -19.86 0.82 6.45
CA SER A 26 -18.81 0.17 5.66
C SER A 26 -18.01 1.28 4.99
N GLY A 27 -16.93 1.64 5.67
CA GLY A 27 -16.22 2.89 5.45
C GLY A 27 -15.74 2.93 4.03
N ASN A 28 -16.00 4.07 3.38
CA ASN A 28 -15.25 4.46 2.21
C ASN A 28 -13.76 4.44 2.62
N GLN A 29 -13.06 3.34 2.30
CA GLN A 29 -11.63 3.22 2.53
C GLN A 29 -10.98 4.27 1.63
N TYR A 30 -10.58 5.40 2.20
CA TYR A 30 -9.74 6.33 1.47
C TYR A 30 -8.41 5.61 1.17
N ARG A 31 -8.32 4.97 0.00
CA ARG A 31 -7.08 4.50 -0.59
C ARG A 31 -6.43 5.71 -1.24
N GLU A 32 -5.26 6.10 -0.74
CA GLU A 32 -4.42 7.03 -1.48
C GLU A 32 -4.17 6.49 -2.89
N PRO A 33 -4.18 7.34 -3.92
CA PRO A 33 -3.84 6.91 -5.27
C PRO A 33 -2.43 6.32 -5.27
N SER A 34 -2.30 5.11 -5.82
CA SER A 34 -1.02 4.42 -5.97
C SER A 34 -0.08 5.16 -6.91
N LEU A 35 -0.64 5.90 -7.87
CA LEU A 35 0.09 6.75 -8.79
C LEU A 35 -0.46 8.19 -8.77
N ARG A 36 0.43 9.15 -8.55
CA ARG A 36 0.13 10.59 -8.60
C ARG A 36 0.70 11.18 -9.89
N ALA A 37 -0.10 11.96 -10.59
CA ALA A 37 0.39 12.71 -11.73
C ALA A 37 1.41 13.77 -11.26
N PRO A 38 2.48 14.02 -12.04
CA PRO A 38 3.42 15.08 -11.73
C PRO A 38 2.73 16.44 -11.83
N SER A 39 3.11 17.37 -10.96
CA SER A 39 2.75 18.78 -11.13
C SER A 39 3.40 19.35 -12.40
N PHE A 40 2.88 20.48 -12.88
CA PHE A 40 3.41 21.15 -14.07
C PHE A 40 4.92 21.43 -13.97
N ASP A 41 5.41 21.95 -12.84
CA ASP A 41 6.83 22.24 -12.62
C ASP A 41 7.68 20.96 -12.64
N GLN A 42 7.18 19.86 -12.06
CA GLN A 42 7.84 18.55 -12.12
C GLN A 42 7.87 18.02 -13.55
N LEU A 43 6.79 18.22 -14.31
CA LEU A 43 6.73 17.79 -15.70
C LEU A 43 7.71 18.58 -16.58
N GLU A 44 7.89 19.88 -16.33
CA GLU A 44 8.90 20.73 -16.99
C GLU A 44 10.33 20.26 -16.66
N GLU A 45 10.59 19.91 -15.40
CA GLU A 45 11.87 19.33 -14.97
C GLU A 45 12.15 17.99 -15.65
N ILE A 46 11.14 17.11 -15.71
CA ILE A 46 11.23 15.79 -16.36
C ILE A 46 11.49 15.95 -17.86
N ALA A 47 10.75 16.84 -18.53
CA ALA A 47 10.93 17.16 -19.93
C ALA A 47 12.37 17.57 -20.23
N THR A 48 12.90 18.49 -19.42
CA THR A 48 14.28 18.98 -19.53
C THR A 48 15.29 17.86 -19.35
N LYS A 49 15.10 17.00 -18.34
CA LYS A 49 15.98 15.84 -18.08
C LYS A 49 15.98 14.82 -19.22
N LEU A 50 14.84 14.64 -19.87
CA LEU A 50 14.69 13.73 -21.01
C LEU A 50 15.12 14.35 -22.35
N GLY A 51 15.52 15.63 -22.35
CA GLY A 51 15.87 16.35 -23.58
C GLY A 51 14.69 16.68 -24.48
N LEU A 52 13.46 16.60 -23.95
CA LEU A 52 12.24 17.00 -24.65
C LEU A 52 12.16 18.53 -24.61
N ARG A 53 12.21 19.17 -25.79
CA ARG A 53 12.07 20.62 -25.90
C ARG A 53 10.65 20.97 -26.31
N PHE A 54 9.89 21.49 -25.34
CA PHE A 54 8.59 22.08 -25.61
C PHE A 54 8.76 23.56 -25.89
N THR A 55 8.33 24.00 -27.08
CA THR A 55 8.33 25.43 -27.46
C THR A 55 7.11 26.16 -26.95
N ASP A 56 6.04 25.43 -26.65
CA ASP A 56 4.77 25.97 -26.18
C ASP A 56 4.43 25.41 -24.80
N LYS A 57 4.03 26.29 -23.87
CA LYS A 57 3.56 25.89 -22.54
C LYS A 57 2.19 25.21 -22.61
N ASP A 58 1.39 25.51 -23.62
CA ASP A 58 0.08 24.88 -23.79
C ASP A 58 0.22 23.43 -24.24
N GLU A 59 1.22 23.11 -25.07
CA GLU A 59 1.59 21.72 -25.41
C GLU A 59 1.92 20.92 -24.13
N LEU A 60 2.71 21.48 -23.21
CA LEU A 60 3.06 20.80 -21.96
C LEU A 60 1.83 20.54 -21.06
N LYS A 61 0.82 21.42 -21.07
CA LYS A 61 -0.43 21.19 -20.35
C LYS A 61 -1.26 20.07 -20.97
N GLU A 62 -1.26 19.95 -22.29
CA GLU A 62 -1.93 18.83 -22.96
C GLU A 62 -1.29 17.50 -22.57
N TYR A 63 0.05 17.44 -22.53
CA TYR A 63 0.76 16.28 -22.00
C TYR A 63 0.44 15.99 -20.53
N GLN A 64 0.32 17.03 -19.70
CA GLN A 64 -0.08 16.87 -18.30
C GLN A 64 -1.47 16.22 -18.19
N ALA A 65 -2.47 16.73 -18.91
CA ALA A 65 -3.83 16.18 -18.90
C ALA A 65 -3.87 14.73 -19.42
N PHE A 66 -3.07 14.43 -20.45
CA PHE A 66 -2.90 13.08 -20.95
C PHE A 66 -2.33 12.15 -19.87
N ILE A 67 -1.23 12.54 -19.21
CA ILE A 67 -0.60 11.76 -18.14
C ILE A 67 -1.56 11.53 -16.97
N GLU A 68 -2.31 12.56 -16.57
CA GLU A 68 -3.33 12.46 -15.52
C GLU A 68 -4.35 11.36 -15.82
N THR A 69 -4.83 11.29 -17.07
CA THR A 69 -5.77 10.25 -17.53
C THR A 69 -5.16 8.84 -17.41
N PHE A 70 -3.88 8.65 -17.73
CA PHE A 70 -3.21 7.36 -17.53
C PHE A 70 -3.08 7.00 -16.05
N CYS A 71 -2.71 7.98 -15.21
CA CYS A 71 -2.60 7.76 -13.77
C CYS A 71 -3.93 7.32 -13.18
N GLU A 72 -5.05 7.92 -13.61
CA GLU A 72 -6.39 7.50 -13.20
C GLU A 72 -6.70 6.04 -13.58
N GLY A 73 -6.30 5.61 -14.79
CA GLY A 73 -6.45 4.22 -15.23
C GLY A 73 -5.70 3.22 -14.33
N PHE A 74 -4.46 3.52 -13.97
CA PHE A 74 -3.70 2.67 -13.04
C PHE A 74 -4.28 2.67 -11.62
N ASN A 75 -4.72 3.83 -11.15
CA ASN A 75 -5.40 3.94 -9.86
C ASN A 75 -6.72 3.16 -9.84
N ALA A 76 -7.41 3.02 -10.97
CA ALA A 76 -8.60 2.18 -11.08
C ALA A 76 -8.27 0.68 -10.98
N ILE A 77 -7.17 0.24 -11.60
CA ILE A 77 -6.68 -1.14 -11.48
C ILE A 77 -6.30 -1.46 -10.03
N ASP A 78 -5.62 -0.54 -9.35
CA ASP A 78 -5.21 -0.73 -7.95
C ASP A 78 -6.41 -0.90 -7.01
N ARG A 79 -7.57 -0.34 -7.35
CA ARG A 79 -8.82 -0.51 -6.59
C ARG A 79 -9.48 -1.88 -6.81
N LEU A 80 -9.05 -2.65 -7.80
CA LEU A 80 -9.58 -3.99 -8.02
C LEU A 80 -9.19 -4.90 -6.85
N PRO A 81 -10.11 -5.77 -6.38
CA PRO A 81 -9.79 -6.75 -5.35
C PRO A 81 -8.73 -7.72 -5.89
N GLU A 82 -7.67 -7.93 -5.12
CA GLU A 82 -6.61 -8.85 -5.52
C GLU A 82 -7.11 -10.30 -5.50
N PRO A 83 -7.01 -11.06 -6.61
CA PRO A 83 -7.45 -12.43 -6.65
C PRO A 83 -6.49 -13.30 -5.82
N THR A 84 -7.01 -13.96 -4.78
CA THR A 84 -6.22 -14.89 -4.00
C THR A 84 -6.08 -16.22 -4.74
N LEU A 85 -4.86 -16.54 -5.18
CA LEU A 85 -4.56 -17.88 -5.66
C LEU A 85 -4.60 -18.88 -4.50
N PRO A 86 -5.05 -20.13 -4.72
CA PRO A 86 -4.95 -21.17 -3.70
C PRO A 86 -3.47 -21.39 -3.34
N VAL A 87 -3.17 -21.30 -2.04
CA VAL A 87 -1.80 -21.41 -1.53
C VAL A 87 -1.32 -22.87 -1.65
N LYS A 88 -0.51 -23.15 -2.67
CA LYS A 88 0.06 -24.49 -2.91
C LYS A 88 1.15 -24.87 -1.90
N TYR A 89 1.91 -23.89 -1.42
CA TYR A 89 2.99 -24.07 -0.44
C TYR A 89 2.86 -23.02 0.66
N PRO A 90 2.23 -23.37 1.79
CA PRO A 90 2.12 -22.47 2.93
C PRO A 90 3.52 -22.04 3.39
N ARG A 91 3.74 -20.74 3.52
CA ARG A 91 4.95 -20.23 4.17
C ARG A 91 4.77 -20.39 5.68
N PHE A 92 5.54 -21.30 6.28
CA PHE A 92 5.62 -21.34 7.74
C PHE A 92 6.39 -20.10 8.20
N PRO A 93 5.81 -19.27 9.10
CA PRO A 93 6.53 -18.14 9.63
C PRO A 93 7.73 -18.65 10.42
N GLY A 94 8.91 -18.12 10.09
CA GLY A 94 10.05 -18.20 10.99
C GLY A 94 9.82 -17.35 12.23
N HIS A 95 10.61 -17.57 13.28
CA HIS A 95 10.62 -16.74 14.48
C HIS A 95 12.00 -16.09 14.64
N ARG A 96 12.05 -14.98 15.38
CA ARG A 96 13.32 -14.40 15.79
C ARG A 96 13.92 -15.31 16.87
N PRO A 97 15.14 -15.85 16.68
CA PRO A 97 15.76 -16.74 17.66
C PRO A 97 16.05 -15.97 18.96
N LYS A 98 15.96 -16.68 20.09
CA LYS A 98 16.33 -16.11 21.38
C LYS A 98 17.85 -15.95 21.50
N PRO A 99 18.36 -15.07 22.39
CA PRO A 99 19.80 -14.91 22.61
C PRO A 99 20.52 -16.23 22.94
N GLU A 100 19.86 -17.16 23.62
CA GLU A 100 20.43 -18.46 23.98
C GLU A 100 20.55 -19.40 22.76
N GLU A 101 19.68 -19.25 21.76
CA GLU A 101 19.64 -20.05 20.53
C GLU A 101 20.57 -19.48 19.44
N ASN A 102 20.94 -18.20 19.56
CA ASN A 102 21.84 -17.51 18.64
C ASN A 102 22.88 -16.65 19.38
N PRO A 103 23.79 -17.23 20.19
CA PRO A 103 24.73 -16.47 21.02
C PRO A 103 25.70 -15.61 20.20
N LEU A 104 26.00 -16.04 18.97
CA LEU A 104 26.90 -15.35 18.05
C LEU A 104 26.17 -14.34 17.15
N ASN A 105 24.86 -14.19 17.31
CA ASN A 105 24.00 -13.36 16.47
C ASN A 105 24.16 -13.61 14.94
N GLY A 106 24.44 -14.86 14.55
CA GLY A 106 24.76 -15.24 13.18
C GLY A 106 23.56 -15.35 12.23
N TRP A 107 22.34 -15.38 12.76
CA TRP A 107 21.12 -15.57 11.97
C TRP A 107 19.99 -14.61 12.40
N TYR A 108 19.27 -14.02 11.44
CA TYR A 108 18.22 -13.03 11.74
C TYR A 108 16.84 -13.66 12.07
N VAL A 109 16.47 -14.74 11.38
CA VAL A 109 15.20 -15.46 11.56
C VAL A 109 15.47 -16.97 11.46
N SER A 110 14.89 -17.74 12.38
CA SER A 110 14.93 -19.20 12.38
C SER A 110 13.60 -19.78 11.91
N ALA A 111 13.63 -20.70 10.96
CA ALA A 111 12.42 -21.33 10.42
C ALA A 111 12.65 -22.81 10.14
N ARG A 112 11.59 -23.61 10.30
CA ARG A 112 11.60 -25.03 9.93
C ARG A 112 11.08 -25.20 8.51
N VAL A 113 11.94 -25.66 7.61
CA VAL A 113 11.56 -25.96 6.23
C VAL A 113 11.26 -27.46 6.11
N VAL A 114 10.03 -27.82 5.75
CA VAL A 114 9.62 -29.21 5.56
C VAL A 114 9.78 -29.58 4.08
N LYS A 115 10.45 -30.71 3.80
CA LYS A 115 10.55 -31.26 2.45
C LYS A 115 9.22 -31.93 2.06
N LEU A 116 8.70 -31.64 0.88
CA LEU A 116 7.54 -32.35 0.34
C LEU A 116 7.94 -33.77 -0.10
N ASN A 117 7.26 -34.80 0.41
CA ASN A 117 7.39 -36.16 -0.12
C ASN A 117 6.72 -36.24 -1.49
N ARG A 118 7.52 -36.32 -2.56
CA ARG A 118 7.04 -36.79 -3.87
C ARG A 118 7.15 -38.31 -3.90
N GLY A 119 6.02 -39.00 -3.90
CA GLY A 119 5.97 -40.40 -4.35
C GLY A 119 6.37 -40.45 -5.83
N LYS A 120 7.22 -41.40 -6.19
CA LYS A 120 7.51 -41.75 -7.58
C LYS A 120 6.30 -42.46 -8.19
#